data_AF-A0A2I1INA8-F1
#
_entry.id   AF-A0A2I1INA8-F1
#
_cell.length_a   1.000
_cell.length_b   1.000
_cell.length_c   1.000
_cell.angle_alpha   90.00
_cell.angle_beta   90.00
_cell.angle_gamma   90.00
#
_symmetry.space_group_name_H-M   'P 1'
#
loop_
_entity.id
_entity.type
_entity.pdbx_description
1 polymer ?
#
loop_
_entity_poly.entity_id
_entity_poly.type
_entity_poly.pdbx_seq_one_letter_code
_entity_poly.pdbx_strand_id
1 'polypeptide(L)'
;MDNFDSFTGLPAEVGNDAARRWASLIVKIVWPVVVIGVVVGLIFWATASSETGRDIGALCWCMTFGASVALLSIRQAILAERS
;
A
#
# COMPACT_ATOMS: atom_id res chain seq x y z
N MET A 1 12.82 16.31 30.81
CA MET A 1 11.41 16.00 31.10
C MET A 1 11.21 14.58 30.60
N ASP A 2 11.25 13.65 31.55
CA ASP A 2 11.34 12.21 31.28
C ASP A 2 10.04 11.68 30.68
N ASN A 3 10.12 11.22 29.43
CA ASN A 3 9.03 10.58 28.68
C ASN A 3 8.90 9.10 29.08
N PHE A 4 8.61 8.83 30.35
CA PHE A 4 8.35 7.49 30.86
C PHE A 4 6.94 7.39 31.43
N ASP A 5 6.23 6.33 31.03
CA ASP A 5 4.88 6.04 31.52
C ASP A 5 4.93 5.66 33.00
N SER A 6 4.22 6.42 33.84
CA SER A 6 4.29 6.33 35.31
C SER A 6 3.82 4.99 35.88
N PHE A 7 3.23 4.11 35.05
CA PHE A 7 2.70 2.81 35.46
C PHE A 7 3.64 1.64 35.14
N THR A 8 4.50 1.73 34.12
CA THR A 8 5.28 0.57 33.62
C THR A 8 6.79 0.83 33.48
N GLY A 9 7.27 2.08 33.53
CA GLY A 9 8.70 2.40 33.38
C GLY A 9 9.29 2.07 32.01
N LEU A 10 8.45 1.73 31.03
CA LEU A 10 8.84 1.49 29.64
C LEU A 10 8.65 2.77 28.81
N PRO A 11 9.49 3.00 27.79
CA PRO A 11 9.38 4.20 26.98
C PRO A 11 8.11 4.11 26.11
N ALA A 12 7.11 4.93 26.43
CA ALA A 12 5.77 4.91 25.84
C ALA A 12 5.73 5.31 24.34
N GLU A 13 6.78 5.96 23.83
CA GLU A 13 6.74 6.60 22.51
C GLU A 13 7.44 5.81 21.39
N VAL A 14 8.23 4.79 21.71
CA VAL A 14 9.14 4.15 20.73
C VAL A 14 8.39 3.39 19.62
N GLY A 15 7.14 3.02 19.84
CA GLY A 15 6.32 2.31 18.85
C GLY A 15 5.47 3.20 17.94
N ASN A 16 5.19 4.46 18.29
CA ASN A 16 4.12 5.24 17.66
C ASN A 16 4.56 5.97 16.38
N ASP A 17 5.76 6.55 16.39
CA ASP A 17 6.28 7.24 15.22
C ASP A 17 6.68 6.29 14.09
N ALA A 18 7.23 5.13 14.43
CA ALA A 18 7.63 4.12 13.46
C ALA A 18 6.40 3.63 12.65
N ALA A 19 5.33 3.20 13.32
CA ALA A 19 4.14 2.69 12.64
C ALA A 19 3.42 3.77 11.81
N ARG A 20 3.35 5.01 12.31
CA ARG A 20 2.77 6.14 11.59
C ARG A 20 3.59 6.49 10.34
N ARG A 21 4.91 6.37 10.43
CA ARG A 21 5.85 6.50 9.30
C ARG A 21 5.65 5.38 8.27
N TRP A 22 5.53 4.12 8.68
CA TRP A 22 5.24 2.99 7.79
C TRP A 22 3.88 3.12 7.09
N ALA A 23 2.81 3.46 7.84
CA ALA A 23 1.47 3.68 7.28
C ALA A 23 1.45 4.84 6.26
N SER A 24 2.24 5.89 6.47
CA SER A 24 2.39 6.99 5.51
C SER A 24 3.21 6.58 4.27
N LEU A 25 4.25 5.76 4.45
CA LEU A 25 5.07 5.26 3.34
C LEU A 25 4.27 4.33 2.43
N ILE A 26 3.42 3.45 3.00
CA ILE A 26 2.56 2.56 2.22
C ILE A 26 1.66 3.36 1.26
N VAL A 27 0.98 4.42 1.74
CA VAL A 27 0.13 5.26 0.86
C VAL A 27 0.95 5.95 -0.23
N LYS A 28 2.14 6.45 0.12
CA LYS A 28 3.03 7.11 -0.83
C LYS A 28 3.54 6.17 -1.91
N ILE A 29 3.70 4.87 -1.62
CA ILE A 29 4.16 3.85 -2.56
C ILE A 29 3.00 3.29 -3.40
N VAL A 30 1.79 3.18 -2.83
CA VAL A 30 0.62 2.68 -3.57
C VAL A 30 0.30 3.56 -4.78
N TRP A 31 0.37 4.89 -4.65
CA TRP A 31 0.11 5.79 -5.78
C TRP A 31 0.98 5.57 -7.02
N PRO A 32 2.32 5.57 -6.93
CA PRO A 32 3.18 5.29 -8.08
C PRO A 32 3.00 3.86 -8.59
N VAL A 33 2.74 2.87 -7.72
CA VAL A 33 2.46 1.49 -8.15
C VAL A 33 1.18 1.42 -8.99
N VAL A 34 0.12 2.13 -8.59
CA VAL A 34 -1.12 2.23 -9.36
C VAL A 34 -0.88 2.92 -10.70
N VAL A 35 -0.16 4.06 -10.70
CA VAL A 35 0.13 4.79 -11.94
C VAL A 35 0.93 3.92 -12.92
N ILE A 36 1.99 3.25 -12.44
CA ILE A 36 2.81 2.36 -13.26
C ILE A 36 1.98 1.18 -13.77
N GLY A 37 1.20 0.52 -12.91
CA GLY A 37 0.37 -0.62 -13.32
C GLY A 37 -0.70 -0.24 -14.33
N VAL A 38 -1.31 0.95 -14.20
CA VAL A 38 -2.26 1.47 -15.20
C VAL A 38 -1.57 1.70 -16.55
N VAL A 39 -0.41 2.37 -16.55
CA VAL A 39 0.37 2.66 -17.77
C VAL A 39 0.83 1.36 -18.44
N VAL A 40 1.36 0.40 -17.67
CA VAL A 40 1.80 -0.90 -18.19
C VAL A 40 0.63 -1.66 -18.81
N GLY A 41 -0.52 -1.73 -18.13
CA GLY A 41 -1.71 -2.38 -18.71
C GLY A 41 -2.24 -1.66 -19.96
N LEU A 42 -2.14 -0.32 -20.03
CA LEU A 42 -2.46 0.46 -21.24
C LEU A 42 -1.52 0.14 -22.40
N ILE A 43 -0.22 -0.03 -22.12
CA ILE A 43 0.77 -0.44 -23.13
C ILE A 43 0.43 -1.85 -23.63
N PHE A 44 0.21 -2.82 -22.74
CA PHE A 44 -0.19 -4.18 -23.15
C PHE A 44 -1.48 -4.20 -23.97
N TRP A 45 -2.46 -3.39 -23.57
CA TRP A 45 -3.72 -3.23 -24.29
C TRP A 45 -3.53 -2.62 -25.69
N ALA A 46 -2.69 -1.59 -25.83
CA ALA A 46 -2.48 -0.90 -27.10
C ALA A 46 -1.57 -1.68 -28.06
N THR A 47 -0.61 -2.45 -27.54
CA THR A 47 0.40 -3.14 -28.35
C THR A 47 -0.13 -4.46 -28.93
N ALA A 48 -1.11 -5.07 -28.26
CA ALA A 48 -1.65 -6.34 -28.71
C ALA A 48 -2.93 -6.14 -29.52
N SER A 49 -2.81 -6.22 -30.85
CA SER A 49 -3.94 -6.16 -31.80
C SER A 49 -4.86 -7.40 -31.76
N SER A 50 -4.68 -8.31 -30.79
CA SER A 50 -5.43 -9.57 -30.61
C SER A 50 -6.25 -9.55 -29.32
N GLU A 51 -7.39 -10.25 -29.28
CA GLU A 51 -8.20 -10.48 -28.06
C GLU A 51 -7.35 -10.89 -26.86
N THR A 52 -6.31 -11.71 -27.09
CA THR A 52 -5.41 -12.20 -26.05
C THR A 52 -4.70 -11.09 -25.28
N GLY A 53 -4.38 -9.96 -25.91
CA GLY A 53 -3.68 -8.89 -25.19
C GLY A 53 -4.59 -7.87 -24.51
N ARG A 54 -5.86 -7.78 -24.93
CA ARG A 54 -6.88 -7.10 -24.12
C ARG A 54 -7.09 -7.85 -22.80
N ASP A 55 -7.13 -9.18 -22.84
CA ASP A 55 -7.26 -9.99 -21.63
C ASP A 55 -6.04 -9.86 -20.71
N ILE A 56 -4.83 -9.85 -21.26
CA ILE A 56 -3.60 -9.64 -20.46
C ILE A 56 -3.56 -8.23 -19.86
N GLY A 57 -3.95 -7.20 -20.60
CA GLY A 57 -4.06 -5.83 -20.09
C GLY A 57 -5.08 -5.73 -18.94
N ALA A 58 -6.25 -6.35 -19.11
CA ALA A 58 -7.28 -6.41 -18.07
C ALA A 58 -6.79 -7.16 -16.82
N LEU A 59 -6.13 -8.32 -16.98
CA LEU A 59 -5.54 -9.07 -15.87
C LEU A 59 -4.46 -8.28 -15.13
N CYS A 60 -3.63 -7.53 -15.86
CA CYS A 60 -2.60 -6.66 -15.27
C CYS A 60 -3.22 -5.57 -14.39
N TRP A 61 -4.31 -4.93 -14.85
CA TRP A 61 -5.04 -3.97 -14.03
C TRP A 61 -5.69 -4.63 -12.81
N CYS A 62 -6.35 -5.78 -12.97
CA CYS A 62 -6.94 -6.52 -11.85
C CYS A 62 -5.90 -6.87 -10.77
N MET A 63 -4.72 -7.35 -11.15
CA MET A 63 -3.64 -7.63 -10.20
C MET A 63 -3.13 -6.36 -9.53
N THR A 64 -2.97 -5.26 -10.27
CA THR A 64 -2.50 -3.98 -9.71
C THR A 64 -3.49 -3.43 -8.69
N PHE A 65 -4.79 -3.45 -8.99
CA PHE A 65 -5.83 -3.02 -8.07
C PHE A 65 -5.95 -3.95 -6.86
N GLY A 66 -5.88 -5.27 -7.06
CA GLY A 66 -5.88 -6.25 -5.98
C GLY A 66 -4.70 -6.06 -5.01
N ALA A 67 -3.48 -5.87 -5.54
CA ALA A 67 -2.29 -5.59 -4.75
C ALA A 67 -2.40 -4.27 -3.98
N SER A 68 -2.99 -3.25 -4.60
CA SER A 68 -3.21 -1.94 -3.96
C SER A 68 -4.21 -2.02 -2.82
N VAL A 69 -5.31 -2.76 -3.00
CA VAL A 69 -6.28 -3.02 -1.94
C VAL A 69 -5.66 -3.81 -0.79
N ALA A 70 -4.85 -4.84 -1.08
CA ALA A 70 -4.13 -5.60 -0.07
C ALA A 70 -3.19 -4.71 0.77
N LEU A 71 -2.40 -3.86 0.11
CA LEU A 71 -1.51 -2.88 0.76
C LEU A 71 -2.28 -1.90 1.66
N LEU A 72 -3.41 -1.39 1.18
CA LEU A 72 -4.27 -0.50 1.97
C LEU A 72 -4.94 -1.24 3.14
N SER A 73 -5.30 -2.51 2.97
CA SER A 73 -5.84 -3.35 4.04
C SER A 73 -4.81 -3.58 5.16
N ILE A 74 -3.56 -3.89 4.80
CA ILE A 74 -2.45 -4.00 5.75
C ILE A 74 -2.26 -2.68 6.51
N ARG A 75 -2.33 -1.54 5.81
CA ARG A 75 -2.30 -0.22 6.45
C ARG A 75 -3.43 -0.05 7.47
N GLN A 76 -4.66 -0.44 7.14
CA GLN A 76 -5.78 -0.34 8.08
C GLN A 76 -5.60 -1.28 9.27
N ALA A 77 -5.08 -2.49 9.08
CA ALA A 77 -4.76 -3.41 10.17
C ALA A 77 -3.73 -2.81 11.15
N ILE A 78 -2.65 -2.21 10.65
CA ILE A 78 -1.62 -1.55 11.47
C ILE A 78 -2.21 -0.36 12.27
N LEU A 79 -3.17 0.36 11.69
CA LEU A 79 -3.84 1.47 12.37
C LEU A 79 -4.90 0.98 13.38
N ALA A 80 -5.59 -0.12 13.08
CA ALA A 80 -6.64 -0.70 13.92
C ALA A 80 -6.10 -1.44 15.15
N GLU A 81 -4.89 -2.01 15.09
CA GLU A 81 -4.20 -2.57 16.28
C GLU A 81 -3.90 -1.53 17.37
N ARG A 82 -4.25 -0.26 17.15
CA ARG A 82 -3.95 0.86 18.06
C ARG A 82 -5.17 1.72 18.46
N SER A 83 -6.38 1.32 18.08
CA SER A 83 -7.65 1.91 18.54
C SER A 83 -8.28 1.05 19.62
#